data_AF-A0A2H0D7S2-F1
#
_entry.id   AF-A0A2H0D7S2-F1
#
_cell.length_a   1.000
_cell.length_b   1.000
_cell.length_c   1.000
_cell.angle_alpha   90.00
_cell.angle_beta   90.00
_cell.angle_gamma   90.00
#
_symmetry.space_group_name_H-M   'P 1'
#
loop_
_entity.id
_entity.type
_entity.pdbx_description
1 polymer ?
#
loop_
_entity_poly.entity_id
_entity_poly.type
_entity_poly.pdbx_seq_one_letter_code
_entity_poly.pdbx_strand_id
1 'polypeptide(L)' 'MEFKTENGIAVPSVTMDLMIEIDRIAVEETGPNLFQMMENAGRSLAELTMKTLGDDWQKQN' A
#
# COMPACT_ATOMS: atom_id res chain seq x y z
N MET A 1 -19.73 1.60 3.02
CA MET A 1 -19.03 2.91 3.04
C MET A 1 -18.19 3.00 1.77
N GLU A 2 -18.14 4.16 1.13
CA GLU A 2 -17.34 4.40 -0.09
C GLU A 2 -16.05 5.13 0.31
N PHE A 3 -14.88 4.61 -0.09
CA PHE A 3 -13.61 5.29 0.11
C PHE A 3 -13.34 6.23 -1.08
N LYS A 4 -12.71 7.38 -0.82
CA LYS A 4 -12.37 8.37 -1.85
C LYS A 4 -10.96 8.92 -1.65
N THR A 5 -10.29 9.27 -2.75
CA THR A 5 -9.04 10.03 -2.71
C THR A 5 -9.31 11.50 -2.35
N GLU A 6 -8.26 12.28 -2.08
CA GLU A 6 -8.35 13.73 -1.82
C GLU A 6 -9.05 14.49 -2.97
N ASN A 7 -8.90 14.01 -4.21
CA ASN A 7 -9.54 14.58 -5.39
C ASN A 7 -10.95 14.02 -5.66
N GLY A 8 -11.51 13.24 -4.74
CA GLY A 8 -12.86 12.70 -4.83
C GLY A 8 -13.02 11.45 -5.71
N ILE A 9 -11.93 10.81 -6.15
CA ILE A 9 -11.99 9.58 -6.95
C ILE A 9 -12.39 8.41 -6.05
N ALA A 10 -13.43 7.67 -6.43
CA ALA A 10 -13.89 6.49 -5.70
C ALA A 10 -12.83 5.38 -5.69
N VAL A 11 -12.59 4.79 -4.51
CA VAL A 11 -11.68 3.66 -4.30
C VAL A 11 -12.51 2.46 -3.82
N PRO A 12 -12.64 1.39 -4.62
CA PRO A 12 -13.45 0.24 -4.25
C PRO A 12 -12.77 -0.56 -3.13
N SER A 13 -13.56 -1.01 -2.16
CA SER A 13 -13.11 -2.04 -1.22
C SER A 13 -13.07 -3.40 -1.91
N VAL A 14 -12.06 -4.21 -1.60
CA VAL A 14 -11.93 -5.58 -2.09
C VAL A 14 -12.10 -6.59 -0.96
N THR A 15 -12.61 -7.78 -1.27
CA THR A 15 -12.60 -8.91 -0.34
C THR A 15 -11.22 -9.56 -0.32
N MET A 16 -10.99 -10.44 0.66
CA MET A 16 -9.78 -11.25 0.70
C MET A 16 -9.59 -12.07 -0.58
N ASP A 17 -10.63 -12.78 -1.03
CA ASP A 17 -10.57 -13.60 -2.25
C ASP A 17 -10.20 -12.77 -3.49
N LEU A 18 -10.73 -11.55 -3.58
CA LEU A 18 -10.41 -10.64 -4.68
C LEU A 18 -8.96 -10.13 -4.57
N MET A 19 -8.46 -9.84 -3.36
CA MET A 19 -7.08 -9.42 -3.18
C MET A 19 -6.08 -10.52 -3.57
N ILE A 20 -6.39 -11.78 -3.26
CA ILE A 20 -5.56 -12.93 -3.68
C ILE A 20 -5.49 -13.00 -5.21
N GLU A 21 -6.61 -12.83 -5.90
CA GLU A 21 -6.63 -12.87 -7.36
C GLU A 21 -5.90 -11.66 -7.99
N ILE A 22 -6.01 -10.48 -7.38
CA ILE A 22 -5.24 -9.30 -7.79
C ILE A 22 -3.73 -9.57 -7.69
N ASP A 23 -3.26 -10.14 -6.58
CA ASP A 23 -1.84 -10.47 -6.39
C ASP A 23 -1.37 -11.52 -7.42
N ARG A 24 -2.21 -12.52 -7.73
CA ARG A 24 -1.92 -13.52 -8.77
C ARG A 24 -1.73 -12.86 -10.14
N ILE A 25 -2.66 -12.01 -10.57
CA ILE A 25 -2.59 -11.28 -11.85
C ILE A 25 -1.36 -10.36 -11.89
N ALA A 26 -1.05 -9.68 -10.78
CA ALA A 26 0.14 -8.84 -10.68
C ALA A 26 1.42 -9.64 -10.92
N VAL A 27 1.58 -10.80 -10.27
CA VAL A 27 2.81 -11.59 -10.37
C VAL A 27 2.92 -12.39 -11.67
N GLU A 28 1.81 -12.97 -12.14
CA GLU A 28 1.84 -13.95 -13.23
C GLU A 28 1.60 -13.34 -14.61
N GLU A 29 0.79 -12.28 -14.70
CA GLU A 29 0.27 -11.81 -16.00
C GLU A 29 0.75 -10.40 -16.37
N THR A 30 0.89 -9.51 -15.39
CA THR A 30 1.13 -8.08 -15.65
C THR A 30 2.49 -7.56 -15.17
N GLY A 31 3.08 -8.19 -14.16
CA GLY A 31 4.15 -7.59 -13.35
C GLY A 31 3.61 -6.45 -12.46
N PRO A 32 4.34 -6.00 -11.43
CA PRO A 32 5.71 -6.35 -11.03
C PRO A 32 5.84 -7.74 -10.36
N ASN A 33 7.06 -8.30 -10.32
CA ASN A 33 7.30 -9.55 -9.60
C ASN A 33 7.28 -9.36 -8.07
N LEU A 34 7.24 -10.47 -7.32
CA LEU A 34 7.14 -10.45 -5.85
C LEU A 34 8.21 -9.58 -5.18
N PHE A 35 9.48 -9.65 -5.60
CA PHE A 35 10.54 -8.85 -4.99
C PHE A 35 10.34 -7.35 -5.22
N GLN A 36 9.90 -6.96 -6.41
CA GLN A 36 9.58 -5.57 -6.73
C GLN A 36 8.36 -5.09 -5.94
N MET A 37 7.35 -5.93 -5.75
CA MET A 37 6.20 -5.61 -4.88
C MET A 37 6.62 -5.38 -3.44
N MET A 38 7.44 -6.27 -2.89
CA MET A 38 7.94 -6.15 -1.51
C MET A 38 8.79 -4.89 -1.30
N GLU A 39 9.69 -4.59 -2.24
CA GLU A 39 10.52 -3.38 -2.20
C GLU A 39 9.66 -2.11 -2.28
N ASN A 40 8.67 -2.07 -3.18
CA ASN A 40 7.74 -0.93 -3.29
C ASN A 40 6.86 -0.75 -2.04
N ALA A 41 6.36 -1.85 -1.47
CA ALA A 41 5.58 -1.82 -0.24
C ALA A 41 6.43 -1.34 0.95
N GLY A 42 7.66 -1.86 1.08
CA GLY A 42 8.60 -1.47 2.13
C GLY A 42 8.96 0.01 2.06
N ARG A 43 9.28 0.52 0.87
CA ARG A 43 9.56 1.95 0.66
C ARG A 43 8.37 2.83 1.05
N SER A 44 7.18 2.50 0.57
CA SER A 44 5.96 3.28 0.84
C SER A 44 5.63 3.29 2.34
N LEU A 45 5.81 2.15 3.02
CA LEU A 45 5.61 2.05 4.46
C LEU A 45 6.63 2.89 5.24
N ALA A 46 7.92 2.85 4.85
CA ALA A 46 8.96 3.64 5.48
C ALA A 46 8.68 5.15 5.32
N GLU A 47 8.30 5.59 4.12
CA GLU A 47 7.91 6.99 3.84
C GLU A 47 6.73 7.43 4.71
N LEU A 48 5.68 6.61 4.79
CA LEU A 48 4.52 6.91 5.64
C LEU A 48 4.90 6.97 7.12
N THR A 49 5.77 6.07 7.57
CA THR A 49 6.25 6.02 8.96
C THR A 49 7.02 7.29 9.30
N MET A 50 7.97 7.70 8.46
CA MET A 50 8.71 8.95 8.66
C MET A 50 7.79 10.17 8.65
N LYS A 51 6.83 10.24 7.72
CA LYS A 51 5.86 11.33 7.64
C LYS A 51 4.96 11.41 8.89
N THR A 52 4.57 10.26 9.42
CA THR A 52 3.61 10.18 10.53
C THR A 52 4.27 10.42 11.89
N LEU A 53 5.48 9.90 12.08
CA LEU A 53 6.20 9.98 13.35
C LEU A 53 7.11 11.22 13.45
N GLY A 54 7.62 11.72 12.32
CA GLY A 54 8.53 12.86 12.25
C GLY A 54 9.90 12.62 12.90
N ASP A 55 10.73 13.66 12.94
CA ASP A 55 12.10 13.62 13.48
C ASP A 55 12.13 13.44 15.01
N ASP A 56 11.04 13.81 15.68
CA ASP A 56 10.91 13.80 17.13
C ASP A 56 10.31 12.50 17.68
N TRP A 57 10.16 11.47 16.85
CA TRP A 57 9.49 10.22 17.25
C TRP A 57 10.09 9.58 18.51
N GLN A 58 11.40 9.76 18.73
CA GLN A 58 12.10 9.23 19.91
C GLN A 58 11.91 10.08 21.18
N LYS A 59 11.42 11.32 21.07
CA LYS A 59 11.30 12.25 22.21
C LYS A 59 10.05 12.02 23.06
N GLN A 60 9.18 11.09 22.67
CA GLN A 60 7.97 10.72 23.42
C GLN A 60 8.12 9.45 24.28
N ASN A 61 9.35 8.94 24.48
CA ASN A 61 9.64 7.84 25.40
C ASN A 61 10.35 8.32 26.67
#